data_AF-A0A962B530-F1
#
_entry.id   AF-A0A962B530-F1
#
_cell.length_a   1.000
_cell.length_b   1.000
_cell.length_c   1.000
_cell.angle_alpha   90.00
_cell.angle_beta   90.00
_cell.angle_gamma   90.00
#
_symmetry.space_group_name_H-M   'P 1'
#
loop_
_entity.id
_entity.type
_entity.pdbx_description
1 polymer ?
#
loop_
_entity_poly.entity_id
_entity_poly.type
_entity_poly.pdbx_seq_one_letter_code
_entity_poly.pdbx_strand_id
1 'polypeptide(L)'
;MKTRILTASLFALTAAVVVAYPISQAPAHGVTKTPPLQPPTAITAAAHAGRPKVDVVFVLDTTGSMGGLIQAAKENIWSIANTMASAQPTPELRMGLVAYRDRGDAYVTQVTDLSSDLDSMYAKLMDFRAEGGGDTPESVNQGLHDAVHRMSWTQDDSAYKVVFLVGDAPPHMDYQDEVKYPDTIKAARERGIVVNTILAGNADVTAAEWQTIASLNQGAFFRVAQSGDAIAVATEFDDEIAALSKELDETRMAFGDARARAEMQRKQAATDKLYAEASVASLAKRASFNVSEAGRDNLLGKNDLVDAVTSGRVDLDAVAEDDLPAPMQQMSKTERVRAINEQAEKRKEISQRLAALSDRRQTAIAAELAEREGTEESLDYQIFRTVKDQAEKKGLEYDKAPVH
;
A
#
# COMPACT_ATOMS: atom_id res chain seq x y z
N MET A 1 -72.67 -12.98 -50.49
CA MET A 1 -71.48 -13.85 -50.35
C MET A 1 -70.29 -12.91 -50.18
N LYS A 2 -69.57 -12.78 -49.06
CA LYS A 2 -69.29 -13.61 -47.88
C LYS A 2 -69.40 -12.70 -46.63
N THR A 3 -70.14 -13.01 -45.56
CA THR A 3 -69.71 -13.74 -44.33
C THR A 3 -68.34 -13.24 -43.80
N ARG A 4 -68.11 -12.78 -42.54
CA ARG A 4 -68.78 -12.80 -41.22
C ARG A 4 -68.19 -11.63 -40.39
N ILE A 5 -68.98 -10.76 -39.74
CA ILE A 5 -69.60 -10.90 -38.39
C ILE A 5 -68.55 -10.74 -37.27
N LEU A 6 -68.55 -9.55 -36.63
CA LEU A 6 -68.85 -9.27 -35.20
C LEU A 6 -67.69 -9.68 -34.24
N THR A 7 -67.33 -8.91 -33.21
CA THR A 7 -68.15 -8.26 -32.17
C THR A 7 -67.21 -7.25 -31.48
N ALA A 8 -67.59 -5.98 -31.33
CA ALA A 8 -68.42 -5.45 -30.26
C ALA A 8 -67.65 -5.42 -28.91
N SER A 9 -67.32 -4.24 -28.39
CA SER A 9 -68.15 -3.53 -27.40
C SER A 9 -67.47 -3.62 -26.02
N LEU A 10 -67.53 -2.69 -25.07
CA LEU A 10 -68.21 -1.40 -24.89
C LEU A 10 -67.92 -1.00 -23.43
N PHE A 11 -67.60 0.27 -23.19
CA PHE A 11 -67.94 1.08 -21.98
C PHE A 11 -67.39 0.66 -20.61
N ALA A 12 -66.73 1.56 -19.87
CA ALA A 12 -67.34 2.49 -18.88
C ALA A 12 -66.71 2.14 -17.51
N LEU A 13 -66.59 2.97 -16.48
CA LEU A 13 -66.84 4.36 -16.16
C LEU A 13 -66.55 4.38 -14.63
N THR A 14 -65.87 5.42 -14.13
CA THR A 14 -65.99 6.01 -12.78
C THR A 14 -66.25 5.13 -11.52
N ALA A 15 -65.52 5.40 -10.43
CA ALA A 15 -66.01 6.20 -9.29
C ALA A 15 -65.25 5.89 -7.98
N ALA A 16 -65.05 6.94 -7.20
CA ALA A 16 -64.52 6.96 -5.84
C ALA A 16 -65.43 6.27 -4.82
N VAL A 17 -64.90 5.91 -3.64
CA VAL A 17 -65.43 6.30 -2.31
C VAL A 17 -64.39 5.98 -1.22
N VAL A 18 -64.19 6.97 -0.35
CA VAL A 18 -63.40 7.05 0.88
C VAL A 18 -64.15 6.36 2.03
N VAL A 19 -63.42 5.78 2.99
CA VAL A 19 -63.59 5.87 4.47
C VAL A 19 -63.31 4.52 5.14
N ALA A 20 -62.16 4.43 5.83
CA ALA A 20 -62.07 3.99 7.22
C ALA A 20 -60.61 4.11 7.71
N TYR A 21 -60.39 5.09 8.58
CA TYR A 21 -59.22 5.18 9.43
C TYR A 21 -59.20 3.98 10.43
N PRO A 22 -58.03 3.61 10.98
CA PRO A 22 -57.72 4.18 12.29
C PRO A 22 -56.31 4.77 12.36
N ILE A 23 -56.23 5.96 12.98
CA ILE A 23 -54.99 6.63 13.36
C ILE A 23 -54.26 5.62 14.24
N SER A 24 -53.28 4.89 13.69
CA SER A 24 -52.23 4.34 14.53
C SER A 24 -51.27 5.49 14.78
N GLN A 25 -51.38 6.05 15.98
CA GLN A 25 -50.43 7.00 16.52
C GLN A 25 -49.06 6.32 16.49
N ALA A 26 -48.22 6.65 15.49
CA ALA A 26 -46.80 6.42 15.63
C ALA A 26 -46.37 7.23 16.86
N PRO A 27 -45.72 6.61 17.85
CA PRO A 27 -45.27 7.34 19.01
C PRO A 27 -44.35 8.46 18.54
N ALA A 28 -44.56 9.66 19.08
CA ALA A 28 -43.61 10.74 18.97
C ALA A 28 -42.23 10.16 19.31
N HIS A 29 -41.36 10.04 18.31
CA HIS A 29 -39.95 9.79 18.56
C HIS A 29 -39.48 11.00 19.34
N GLY A 30 -39.44 10.81 20.67
CA GLY A 30 -38.81 11.75 21.57
C GLY A 30 -37.45 12.08 21.00
N VAL A 31 -37.08 13.34 21.12
CA VAL A 31 -35.72 13.85 20.90
C VAL A 31 -34.75 12.81 21.44
N THR A 32 -34.21 11.98 20.55
CA THR A 32 -33.19 11.02 20.89
C THR A 32 -32.01 11.88 21.26
N LYS A 33 -31.71 11.95 22.56
CA LYS A 33 -30.43 12.48 23.03
C LYS A 33 -29.38 11.82 22.18
N THR A 34 -28.69 12.62 21.37
CA THR A 34 -27.54 12.17 20.59
C THR A 34 -26.63 11.46 21.59
N PRO A 35 -26.25 10.19 21.34
CA PRO A 35 -25.26 9.54 22.18
C PRO A 35 -24.05 10.46 22.24
N PRO A 36 -23.51 10.77 23.43
CA PRO A 36 -22.25 11.48 23.52
C PRO A 36 -21.22 10.71 22.70
N LEU A 37 -20.25 11.42 22.09
CA LEU A 37 -19.07 10.81 21.49
C LEU A 37 -18.60 9.69 22.42
N GLN A 38 -18.71 8.43 21.99
CA GLN A 38 -18.24 7.33 22.82
C GLN A 38 -16.72 7.53 22.89
N PRO A 39 -16.15 7.85 24.07
CA PRO A 39 -14.71 7.84 24.17
C PRO A 39 -14.24 6.42 23.83
N PRO A 40 -13.13 6.25 23.11
CA PRO A 40 -12.56 4.93 22.93
C PRO A 40 -12.40 4.28 24.31
N THR A 41 -12.73 3.00 24.40
CA THR A 41 -12.28 2.16 25.52
C THR A 41 -10.83 2.51 25.77
N ALA A 42 -10.54 3.06 26.95
CA ALA A 42 -9.21 3.54 27.29
C ALA A 42 -8.23 2.37 27.18
N ILE A 43 -7.56 2.26 26.04
CA ILE A 43 -6.23 1.67 25.99
C ILE A 43 -5.41 2.65 26.82
N THR A 44 -5.05 2.20 28.02
CA THR A 44 -4.19 2.89 28.97
C THR A 44 -3.11 3.68 28.23
N ALA A 45 -2.95 4.94 28.62
CA ALA A 45 -1.94 5.89 28.16
C ALA A 45 -0.50 5.39 28.47
N ALA A 46 -0.10 4.37 27.74
CA ALA A 46 1.25 3.85 27.61
C ALA A 46 1.58 3.74 26.11
N ALA A 47 1.29 4.79 25.35
CA ALA A 47 1.65 4.88 23.94
C ALA A 47 2.27 6.26 23.73
N HIS A 48 3.59 6.33 23.81
CA HIS A 48 4.51 7.24 23.09
C HIS A 48 5.96 7.02 23.56
N ALA A 49 6.37 5.76 23.77
CA ALA A 49 7.66 5.38 23.20
C ALA A 49 7.37 5.24 21.70
N GLY A 50 7.99 6.06 20.84
CA GLY A 50 7.69 6.09 19.41
C GLY A 50 7.77 4.68 18.82
N ARG A 51 6.86 4.33 17.89
CA ARG A 51 6.91 3.04 17.19
C ARG A 51 8.28 2.92 16.50
N PRO A 52 8.89 1.72 16.45
CA PRO A 52 10.11 1.52 15.68
C PRO A 52 9.90 1.97 14.23
N LYS A 53 10.93 2.52 13.60
CA LYS A 53 10.84 3.00 12.21
C LYS A 53 11.49 2.02 11.26
N VAL A 54 10.83 1.78 10.13
CA VAL A 54 11.34 0.97 9.03
C VAL A 54 11.30 1.81 7.76
N ASP A 55 12.46 2.08 7.18
CA ASP A 55 12.58 2.70 5.87
C ASP A 55 13.10 1.68 4.85
N VAL A 56 12.37 1.50 3.76
CA VAL A 56 12.74 0.58 2.67
C VAL A 56 12.84 1.36 1.37
N VAL A 57 13.97 1.26 0.66
CA VAL A 57 14.12 1.85 -0.68
C VAL A 57 14.42 0.77 -1.70
N PHE A 58 13.63 0.71 -2.77
CA PHE A 58 13.95 -0.11 -3.93
C PHE A 58 14.76 0.71 -4.93
N VAL A 59 15.88 0.15 -5.40
CA VAL A 59 16.66 0.71 -6.50
C VAL A 59 16.49 -0.23 -7.67
N LEU A 60 15.61 0.14 -8.60
CA LEU A 60 15.09 -0.73 -9.64
C LEU A 60 15.65 -0.33 -11.00
N ASP A 61 16.31 -1.26 -11.65
CA ASP A 61 16.63 -1.18 -13.06
C ASP A 61 15.33 -1.22 -13.88
N THR A 62 15.19 -0.26 -14.79
CA THR A 62 14.02 -0.10 -15.65
C THR A 62 14.37 -0.10 -17.15
N THR A 63 15.52 -0.68 -17.49
CA THR A 63 16.00 -0.88 -18.87
C THR A 63 15.20 -1.97 -19.59
N GLY A 64 15.42 -2.12 -20.91
CA GLY A 64 14.63 -3.02 -21.75
C GLY A 64 14.62 -4.50 -21.31
N SER A 65 15.70 -5.01 -20.73
CA SER A 65 15.82 -6.41 -20.26
C SER A 65 14.94 -6.72 -19.05
N MET A 66 14.57 -5.69 -18.28
CA MET A 66 13.91 -5.80 -16.98
C MET A 66 12.39 -6.00 -17.06
N GLY A 67 11.82 -6.17 -18.26
CA GLY A 67 10.36 -6.22 -18.46
C GLY A 67 9.63 -7.24 -17.60
N GLY A 68 10.13 -8.49 -17.54
CA GLY A 68 9.55 -9.54 -16.70
C GLY A 68 9.64 -9.23 -15.21
N LEU A 69 10.80 -8.76 -14.77
CA LEU A 69 11.04 -8.47 -13.36
C LEU A 69 10.26 -7.24 -12.86
N ILE A 70 10.08 -6.20 -13.69
CA ILE A 70 9.21 -5.07 -13.35
C ILE A 70 7.78 -5.55 -13.11
N GLN A 71 7.28 -6.50 -13.91
CA GLN A 71 5.96 -7.09 -13.67
C GLN A 71 5.95 -7.92 -12.37
N ALA A 72 6.99 -8.71 -12.12
CA ALA A 72 7.10 -9.43 -10.84
C ALA A 72 7.15 -8.47 -9.63
N ALA A 73 7.86 -7.35 -9.72
CA ALA A 73 7.88 -6.34 -8.65
C ALA A 73 6.49 -5.72 -8.43
N LYS A 74 5.77 -5.44 -9.52
CA LYS A 74 4.37 -4.97 -9.48
C LYS A 74 3.45 -5.96 -8.79
N GLU A 75 3.66 -7.26 -8.93
CA GLU A 75 2.81 -8.28 -8.28
C GLU A 75 3.16 -8.58 -6.80
N ASN A 76 4.34 -8.18 -6.34
CA ASN A 76 4.87 -8.64 -5.03
C ASN A 76 5.29 -7.55 -4.06
N ILE A 77 5.27 -6.28 -4.46
CA ILE A 77 5.60 -5.17 -3.55
C ILE A 77 4.76 -5.22 -2.26
N TRP A 78 3.49 -5.61 -2.36
CA TRP A 78 2.58 -5.72 -1.21
C TRP A 78 2.92 -6.89 -0.31
N SER A 79 3.51 -7.98 -0.84
CA SER A 79 4.02 -9.08 0.01
C SER A 79 5.21 -8.60 0.84
N ILE A 80 6.10 -7.78 0.26
CA ILE A 80 7.20 -7.16 1.02
C ILE A 80 6.67 -6.15 2.03
N ALA A 81 5.71 -5.30 1.66
CA ALA A 81 5.11 -4.34 2.58
C ALA A 81 4.43 -5.04 3.77
N ASN A 82 3.65 -6.10 3.52
CA ASN A 82 3.05 -6.93 4.57
C ASN A 82 4.11 -7.62 5.44
N THR A 83 5.21 -8.08 4.84
CA THR A 83 6.37 -8.59 5.59
C THR A 83 6.90 -7.55 6.54
N MET A 84 7.24 -6.36 6.05
CA MET A 84 7.80 -5.30 6.88
C MET A 84 6.83 -4.83 7.97
N ALA A 85 5.53 -4.82 7.67
CA ALA A 85 4.46 -4.44 8.58
C ALA A 85 4.18 -5.45 9.71
N SER A 86 4.52 -6.74 9.52
CA SER A 86 4.20 -7.79 10.50
C SER A 86 5.14 -7.82 11.71
N ALA A 87 6.18 -6.99 11.71
CA ALA A 87 7.15 -6.90 12.78
C ALA A 87 6.51 -6.46 14.12
N GLN A 88 7.08 -6.93 15.23
CA GLN A 88 6.72 -6.53 16.59
C GLN A 88 7.92 -5.91 17.31
N PRO A 89 7.76 -4.75 18.00
CA PRO A 89 6.58 -3.87 18.02
C PRO A 89 6.23 -3.34 16.62
N THR A 90 4.93 -3.05 16.38
CA THR A 90 4.46 -2.63 15.05
C THR A 90 5.19 -1.37 14.54
N PRO A 91 5.84 -1.43 13.37
CA PRO A 91 6.69 -0.33 12.91
C PRO A 91 5.91 0.77 12.19
N GLU A 92 6.44 1.98 12.23
CA GLU A 92 6.15 3.03 11.24
C GLU A 92 6.91 2.70 9.95
N LEU A 93 6.20 2.19 8.94
CA LEU A 93 6.78 1.80 7.65
C LEU A 93 6.74 2.95 6.65
N ARG A 94 7.89 3.25 6.02
CA ARG A 94 7.99 4.12 4.85
C ARG A 94 8.72 3.41 3.73
N MET A 95 8.24 3.59 2.51
CA MET A 95 8.83 3.00 1.32
C MET A 95 9.13 4.05 0.27
N GLY A 96 10.22 3.88 -0.45
CA GLY A 96 10.69 4.74 -1.53
C GLY A 96 11.21 3.93 -2.71
N LEU A 97 11.37 4.59 -3.85
CA LEU A 97 11.77 3.97 -5.12
C LEU A 97 12.72 4.88 -5.88
N VAL A 98 13.88 4.35 -6.27
CA VAL A 98 14.75 4.91 -7.31
C VAL A 98 14.63 3.99 -8.52
N ALA A 99 14.01 4.47 -9.60
CA ALA A 99 14.16 3.82 -10.89
C ALA A 99 15.41 4.35 -11.57
N TYR A 100 16.20 3.48 -12.19
CA TYR A 100 17.34 3.90 -13.00
C TYR A 100 17.36 3.22 -14.37
N ARG A 101 18.04 3.89 -15.31
CA ARG A 101 18.44 3.39 -16.64
C ARG A 101 19.86 3.90 -16.91
N ASP A 102 20.26 4.14 -18.17
CA ASP A 102 21.58 4.70 -18.47
C ASP A 102 21.57 6.15 -18.99
N ARG A 103 22.78 6.70 -19.14
CA ARG A 103 23.04 7.97 -19.81
C ARG A 103 22.63 7.88 -21.27
N GLY A 104 21.85 8.86 -21.70
CA GLY A 104 21.31 8.90 -23.06
C GLY A 104 19.89 8.35 -23.17
N ASP A 105 19.39 7.67 -22.14
CA ASP A 105 17.98 7.32 -22.03
C ASP A 105 17.11 8.52 -21.60
N ALA A 106 15.79 8.29 -21.56
CA ALA A 106 14.80 9.28 -21.13
C ALA A 106 15.10 9.87 -19.73
N TYR A 107 15.78 9.10 -18.87
CA TYR A 107 16.31 9.53 -17.59
C TYR A 107 17.42 8.59 -17.15
N VAL A 108 18.36 9.09 -16.34
CA VAL A 108 19.31 8.22 -15.61
C VAL A 108 18.67 7.72 -14.33
N THR A 109 18.03 8.61 -13.54
CA THR A 109 17.28 8.24 -12.34
C THR A 109 15.94 8.98 -12.22
N GLN A 110 14.94 8.31 -11.66
CA GLN A 110 13.71 8.90 -11.15
C GLN A 110 13.52 8.51 -9.68
N VAL A 111 13.37 9.52 -8.82
CA VAL A 111 13.30 9.36 -7.36
C VAL A 111 11.88 9.59 -6.88
N THR A 112 11.30 8.58 -6.25
CA THR A 112 10.09 8.66 -5.42
C THR A 112 10.52 8.53 -3.97
N ASP A 113 10.40 9.62 -3.22
CA ASP A 113 10.92 9.71 -1.85
C ASP A 113 10.17 8.80 -0.86
N LEU A 114 10.81 8.52 0.28
CA LEU A 114 10.28 7.72 1.39
C LEU A 114 8.96 8.30 1.93
N SER A 115 7.89 7.53 1.86
CA SER A 115 6.57 7.91 2.36
C SER A 115 5.83 6.71 2.97
N SER A 116 4.87 6.99 3.85
CA SER A 116 3.88 5.99 4.29
C SER A 116 2.71 5.81 3.30
N ASP A 117 2.67 6.62 2.23
CA ASP A 117 1.73 6.49 1.11
C ASP A 117 2.29 5.54 0.03
N LEU A 118 2.23 4.26 0.34
CA LEU A 118 2.64 3.16 -0.53
C LEU A 118 1.73 3.05 -1.76
N ASP A 119 0.45 3.44 -1.68
CA ASP A 119 -0.46 3.50 -2.82
C ASP A 119 0.11 4.42 -3.92
N SER A 120 0.53 5.63 -3.54
CA SER A 120 1.15 6.58 -4.47
C SER A 120 2.48 6.07 -5.03
N MET A 121 3.32 5.44 -4.19
CA MET A 121 4.56 4.81 -4.65
C MET A 121 4.27 3.69 -5.66
N TYR A 122 3.28 2.85 -5.40
CA TYR A 122 2.90 1.76 -6.28
C TYR A 122 2.29 2.25 -7.60
N ALA A 123 1.46 3.30 -7.54
CA ALA A 123 0.97 3.97 -8.74
C ALA A 123 2.11 4.49 -9.62
N LYS A 124 3.22 4.97 -9.01
CA LYS A 124 4.47 5.30 -9.73
C LYS A 124 5.18 4.06 -10.27
N LEU A 125 5.28 2.99 -9.49
CA LEU A 125 5.84 1.73 -9.99
C LEU A 125 5.11 1.26 -11.27
N MET A 126 3.78 1.41 -11.30
CA MET A 126 2.94 1.07 -12.45
C MET A 126 3.25 1.90 -13.70
N ASP A 127 3.69 3.15 -13.56
CA ASP A 127 4.09 4.01 -14.70
C ASP A 127 5.33 3.49 -15.43
N PHE A 128 6.21 2.74 -14.74
CA PHE A 128 7.45 2.27 -15.35
C PHE A 128 7.21 1.19 -16.39
N ARG A 129 7.90 1.36 -17.52
CA ARG A 129 8.04 0.41 -18.63
C ARG A 129 9.52 0.13 -18.83
N ALA A 130 9.85 -1.12 -19.09
CA ALA A 130 11.19 -1.55 -19.46
C ALA A 130 11.54 -0.96 -20.84
N GLU A 131 12.41 0.04 -20.87
CA GLU A 131 12.88 0.70 -22.09
C GLU A 131 14.25 1.32 -21.84
N GLY A 132 14.97 1.64 -22.91
CA GLY A 132 16.34 2.17 -22.80
C GLY A 132 17.38 1.08 -22.54
N GLY A 133 18.58 1.53 -22.19
CA GLY A 133 19.79 0.71 -22.19
C GLY A 133 20.25 0.38 -23.61
N GLY A 134 20.82 -0.81 -23.78
CA GLY A 134 21.30 -1.32 -25.07
C GLY A 134 22.80 -1.61 -25.10
N ASP A 135 23.51 -1.13 -24.09
CA ASP A 135 24.84 -1.55 -23.69
C ASP A 135 24.81 -2.23 -22.31
N THR A 136 25.94 -2.80 -21.93
CA THR A 136 26.21 -3.34 -20.60
C THR A 136 27.63 -2.92 -20.32
N PRO A 137 27.94 -2.20 -19.23
CA PRO A 137 27.20 -2.01 -17.96
C PRO A 137 25.96 -1.07 -17.99
N GLU A 138 25.36 -0.83 -16.82
CA GLU A 138 24.25 0.12 -16.58
C GLU A 138 24.58 1.10 -15.43
N SER A 139 23.82 2.20 -15.28
CA SER A 139 24.08 3.28 -14.30
C SER A 139 23.63 2.97 -12.86
N VAL A 140 23.94 1.75 -12.40
CA VAL A 140 23.74 1.25 -11.04
C VAL A 140 24.34 2.20 -9.99
N ASN A 141 25.51 2.77 -10.27
CA ASN A 141 26.21 3.67 -9.36
C ASN A 141 25.38 4.92 -9.05
N GLN A 142 24.83 5.58 -10.07
CA GLN A 142 23.91 6.73 -9.88
C GLN A 142 22.64 6.32 -9.12
N GLY A 143 22.07 5.15 -9.42
CA GLY A 143 20.89 4.62 -8.72
C GLY A 143 21.14 4.45 -7.21
N LEU A 144 22.25 3.80 -6.84
CA LEU A 144 22.68 3.64 -5.45
C LEU A 144 22.99 4.99 -4.80
N HIS A 145 23.68 5.87 -5.50
CA HIS A 145 24.02 7.20 -4.98
C HIS A 145 22.76 7.99 -4.64
N ASP A 146 21.77 8.00 -5.52
CA ASP A 146 20.51 8.69 -5.30
C ASP A 146 19.71 8.07 -4.15
N ALA A 147 19.70 6.74 -4.04
CA ALA A 147 19.05 6.04 -2.94
C ALA A 147 19.64 6.42 -1.58
N VAL A 148 20.97 6.54 -1.49
CA VAL A 148 21.64 6.90 -0.24
C VAL A 148 21.52 8.40 0.03
N HIS A 149 21.72 9.27 -0.95
CA HIS A 149 21.93 10.70 -0.72
C HIS A 149 20.71 11.59 -0.96
N ARG A 150 19.72 11.18 -1.77
CA ARG A 150 18.55 12.00 -2.10
C ARG A 150 17.28 11.62 -1.35
N MET A 151 17.23 10.41 -0.78
CA MET A 151 16.09 9.95 0.00
C MET A 151 16.05 10.57 1.40
N SER A 152 14.85 10.89 1.86
CA SER A 152 14.57 11.46 3.19
C SER A 152 14.56 10.39 4.29
N TRP A 153 15.68 9.67 4.41
CA TRP A 153 15.93 8.66 5.44
C TRP A 153 15.71 9.23 6.83
N THR A 154 15.13 8.42 7.71
CA THR A 154 14.98 8.76 9.12
C THR A 154 16.34 9.00 9.76
N GLN A 155 16.41 10.03 10.60
CA GLN A 155 17.58 10.35 11.42
C GLN A 155 17.61 9.54 12.72
N ASP A 156 16.65 8.64 12.91
CA ASP A 156 16.62 7.70 14.02
C ASP A 156 17.62 6.56 13.78
N ASP A 157 18.61 6.42 14.67
CA ASP A 157 19.63 5.38 14.60
C ASP A 157 19.12 4.00 15.02
N SER A 158 18.01 3.96 15.76
CA SER A 158 17.33 2.71 16.12
C SER A 158 16.48 2.16 14.97
N ALA A 159 16.22 2.98 13.94
CA ALA A 159 15.44 2.55 12.78
C ALA A 159 16.17 1.46 11.97
N TYR A 160 15.37 0.57 11.39
CA TYR A 160 15.82 -0.34 10.37
C TYR A 160 15.73 0.35 9.00
N LYS A 161 16.87 0.50 8.33
CA LYS A 161 16.99 1.21 7.04
C LYS A 161 17.60 0.24 6.04
N VAL A 162 16.90 -0.03 4.94
CA VAL A 162 17.34 -1.04 3.97
C VAL A 162 17.08 -0.61 2.53
N VAL A 163 18.07 -0.88 1.67
CA VAL A 163 17.98 -0.75 0.22
C VAL A 163 17.91 -2.15 -0.39
N PHE A 164 17.03 -2.35 -1.35
CA PHE A 164 17.04 -3.49 -2.27
C PHE A 164 17.40 -3.01 -3.67
N LEU A 165 18.63 -3.26 -4.11
CA LEU A 165 19.06 -3.08 -5.49
C LEU A 165 18.57 -4.25 -6.34
N VAL A 166 17.92 -3.97 -7.47
CA VAL A 166 17.26 -4.94 -8.34
C VAL A 166 17.56 -4.62 -9.80
N GLY A 167 17.99 -5.61 -10.60
CA GLY A 167 18.64 -5.36 -11.91
C GLY A 167 19.34 -6.60 -12.46
N ASP A 168 19.77 -6.57 -13.72
CA ASP A 168 20.47 -7.67 -14.39
C ASP A 168 21.86 -7.32 -14.97
N ALA A 169 22.28 -6.06 -14.85
CA ALA A 169 23.56 -5.55 -15.36
C ALA A 169 24.56 -5.12 -14.26
N PRO A 170 25.87 -5.14 -14.53
CA PRO A 170 26.89 -4.61 -13.63
C PRO A 170 26.92 -3.07 -13.65
N PRO A 171 27.55 -2.43 -12.66
CA PRO A 171 27.73 -0.97 -12.64
C PRO A 171 28.77 -0.48 -13.66
N HIS A 172 28.54 0.70 -14.26
CA HIS A 172 29.56 1.44 -15.00
C HIS A 172 30.73 1.89 -14.11
N MET A 173 31.90 1.28 -14.27
CA MET A 173 33.12 1.66 -13.52
C MET A 173 34.03 2.63 -14.30
N ASP A 174 33.72 2.90 -15.56
CA ASP A 174 34.50 3.71 -16.50
C ASP A 174 34.06 5.17 -16.58
N TYR A 175 32.81 5.49 -16.21
CA TYR A 175 32.34 6.87 -16.09
C TYR A 175 33.17 7.67 -15.07
N GLN A 176 33.98 8.61 -15.54
CA GLN A 176 34.96 9.33 -14.71
C GLN A 176 34.29 10.26 -13.67
N ASP A 177 33.16 10.86 -14.02
CA ASP A 177 32.48 11.89 -13.20
C ASP A 177 31.39 11.31 -12.28
N GLU A 178 31.47 10.04 -11.92
CA GLU A 178 30.44 9.35 -11.12
C GLU A 178 31.03 8.72 -9.85
N VAL A 179 30.33 8.90 -8.73
CA VAL A 179 30.68 8.25 -7.47
C VAL A 179 30.47 6.74 -7.62
N LYS A 180 31.54 5.97 -7.40
CA LYS A 180 31.49 4.51 -7.53
C LYS A 180 30.89 3.86 -6.29
N TYR A 181 30.26 2.70 -6.48
CA TYR A 181 29.56 2.00 -5.42
C TYR A 181 30.40 1.80 -4.15
N PRO A 182 31.74 1.57 -4.15
CA PRO A 182 32.46 1.41 -2.89
C PRO A 182 32.32 2.61 -1.95
N ASP A 183 32.35 3.83 -2.49
CA ASP A 183 32.19 5.06 -1.71
C ASP A 183 30.74 5.28 -1.27
N THR A 184 29.78 5.04 -2.16
CA THR A 184 28.34 5.12 -1.84
C THR A 184 27.94 4.12 -0.77
N ILE A 185 28.43 2.88 -0.85
CA ILE A 185 28.13 1.81 0.12
C ILE A 185 28.82 2.09 1.46
N LYS A 186 30.02 2.68 1.46
CA LYS A 186 30.65 3.19 2.68
C LYS A 186 29.77 4.25 3.36
N ALA A 187 29.26 5.22 2.60
CA ALA A 187 28.36 6.25 3.13
C ALA A 187 27.03 5.65 3.65
N ALA A 188 26.49 4.64 2.97
CA ALA A 188 25.31 3.90 3.43
C ALA A 188 25.56 3.23 4.79
N ARG A 189 26.72 2.55 4.93
CA ARG A 189 27.15 1.90 6.17
C ARG A 189 27.30 2.88 7.33
N GLU A 190 27.92 4.04 7.09
CA GLU A 190 28.08 5.10 8.11
C GLU A 190 26.73 5.64 8.61
N ARG A 191 25.66 5.52 7.80
CA ARG A 191 24.30 5.96 8.13
C ARG A 191 23.37 4.83 8.58
N GLY A 192 23.91 3.61 8.72
CA GLY A 192 23.15 2.43 9.14
C GLY A 192 22.12 1.95 8.11
N ILE A 193 22.28 2.29 6.84
CA ILE A 193 21.42 1.84 5.73
C ILE A 193 22.04 0.55 5.18
N VAL A 194 21.39 -0.60 5.35
CA VAL A 194 21.86 -1.88 4.79
C VAL A 194 21.54 -1.94 3.29
N VAL A 195 22.44 -2.49 2.46
CA VAL A 195 22.20 -2.63 1.02
C VAL A 195 22.20 -4.09 0.63
N ASN A 196 21.02 -4.60 0.30
CA ASN A 196 20.80 -5.93 -0.26
C ASN A 196 20.71 -5.84 -1.80
N THR A 197 21.08 -6.91 -2.50
CA THR A 197 21.10 -6.95 -3.97
C THR A 197 20.36 -8.17 -4.49
N ILE A 198 19.44 -8.00 -5.45
CA ILE A 198 18.61 -9.03 -6.08
C ILE A 198 18.91 -9.08 -7.58
N LEU A 199 19.82 -9.97 -7.98
CA LEU A 199 20.22 -10.12 -9.39
C LEU A 199 19.13 -10.88 -10.16
N ALA A 200 18.64 -10.29 -11.24
CA ALA A 200 17.82 -10.99 -12.22
C ALA A 200 18.69 -11.70 -13.26
N GLY A 201 18.42 -12.97 -13.48
CA GLY A 201 19.19 -13.83 -14.39
C GLY A 201 20.48 -14.39 -13.76
N ASN A 202 21.34 -14.91 -14.63
CA ASN A 202 22.48 -15.77 -14.26
C ASN A 202 23.84 -15.23 -14.72
N ALA A 203 23.96 -13.93 -14.99
CA ALA A 203 25.21 -13.34 -15.45
C ALA A 203 26.26 -13.34 -14.32
N ASP A 204 27.30 -14.17 -14.44
CA ASP A 204 28.28 -14.38 -13.36
C ASP A 204 29.16 -13.15 -13.09
N VAL A 205 29.52 -12.39 -14.13
CA VAL A 205 30.26 -11.14 -13.97
C VAL A 205 29.45 -10.14 -13.14
N THR A 206 28.17 -9.98 -13.47
CA THR A 206 27.24 -9.14 -12.70
C THR A 206 27.13 -9.65 -11.26
N ALA A 207 26.97 -10.96 -11.08
CA ALA A 207 26.83 -11.54 -9.75
C ALA A 207 28.04 -11.27 -8.84
N ALA A 208 29.27 -11.31 -9.37
CA ALA A 208 30.47 -11.02 -8.60
C ALA A 208 30.47 -9.56 -8.08
N GLU A 209 30.11 -8.60 -8.93
CA GLU A 209 29.97 -7.19 -8.53
C GLU A 209 28.85 -7.00 -7.51
N TRP A 210 27.70 -7.66 -7.70
CA TRP A 210 26.55 -7.55 -6.82
C TRP A 210 26.79 -8.16 -5.43
N GLN A 211 27.46 -9.32 -5.39
CA GLN A 211 27.95 -9.91 -4.14
C GLN A 211 28.92 -8.97 -3.42
N THR A 212 29.81 -8.30 -4.17
CA THR A 212 30.73 -7.31 -3.62
C THR A 212 29.97 -6.14 -3.00
N ILE A 213 29.03 -5.54 -3.74
CA ILE A 213 28.15 -4.46 -3.26
C ILE A 213 27.46 -4.83 -1.94
N ALA A 214 26.80 -6.00 -1.88
CA ALA A 214 26.12 -6.45 -0.68
C ALA A 214 27.10 -6.67 0.49
N SER A 215 28.24 -7.32 0.24
CA SER A 215 29.22 -7.68 1.27
C SER A 215 29.87 -6.47 1.95
N LEU A 216 30.07 -5.37 1.22
CA LEU A 216 30.66 -4.13 1.73
C LEU A 216 29.85 -3.51 2.89
N ASN A 217 28.58 -3.90 3.03
CA ASN A 217 27.69 -3.38 4.06
C ASN A 217 26.82 -4.45 4.73
N GLN A 218 27.34 -5.69 4.83
CA GLN A 218 26.68 -6.81 5.51
C GLN A 218 25.25 -7.08 4.98
N GLY A 219 24.99 -6.71 3.73
CA GLY A 219 23.77 -7.06 3.04
C GLY A 219 23.80 -8.49 2.52
N ALA A 220 22.66 -8.94 2.03
CA ALA A 220 22.51 -10.21 1.36
C ALA A 220 22.46 -10.05 -0.16
N PHE A 221 22.91 -11.08 -0.84
CA PHE A 221 22.81 -11.24 -2.28
C PHE A 221 21.80 -12.35 -2.61
N PHE A 222 20.88 -12.06 -3.52
CA PHE A 222 19.86 -12.97 -4.01
C PHE A 222 19.95 -13.09 -5.53
N ARG A 223 19.52 -14.22 -6.07
CA ARG A 223 19.31 -14.42 -7.51
C ARG A 223 17.86 -14.78 -7.77
N VAL A 224 17.33 -14.30 -8.89
CA VAL A 224 16.00 -14.63 -9.39
C VAL A 224 16.05 -14.90 -10.88
N ALA A 225 15.12 -15.68 -11.41
CA ALA A 225 14.93 -15.77 -12.86
C ALA A 225 14.64 -14.39 -13.46
N GLN A 226 15.00 -14.19 -14.73
CA GLN A 226 14.81 -12.92 -15.42
C GLN A 226 13.32 -12.55 -15.59
N SER A 227 12.42 -13.54 -15.53
CA SER A 227 10.96 -13.35 -15.47
C SER A 227 10.45 -12.98 -14.07
N GLY A 228 11.29 -13.05 -13.05
CA GLY A 228 10.91 -13.11 -11.64
C GLY A 228 10.45 -14.51 -11.21
N ASP A 229 10.83 -14.93 -10.00
CA ASP A 229 10.46 -16.23 -9.41
C ASP A 229 9.22 -16.14 -8.51
N ALA A 230 8.38 -15.12 -8.71
CA ALA A 230 7.27 -14.89 -7.83
C ALA A 230 6.15 -15.91 -8.05
N ILE A 231 5.77 -16.60 -6.98
CA ILE A 231 4.64 -17.51 -6.97
C ILE A 231 3.37 -16.69 -6.73
N ALA A 232 2.68 -16.32 -7.80
CA ALA A 232 1.34 -15.74 -7.68
C ALA A 232 0.33 -16.85 -7.38
N VAL A 233 -0.19 -16.88 -6.15
CA VAL A 233 -1.30 -17.75 -5.76
C VAL A 233 -2.58 -16.91 -5.70
N ALA A 234 -3.49 -17.18 -6.64
CA ALA A 234 -4.84 -16.61 -6.62
C ALA A 234 -5.74 -17.46 -5.74
N THR A 235 -6.63 -16.82 -4.97
CA THR A 235 -7.58 -17.52 -4.10
C THR A 235 -9.02 -17.14 -4.41
N GLU A 236 -9.96 -17.99 -3.99
CA GLU A 236 -11.40 -17.69 -4.10
C GLU A 236 -11.85 -16.45 -3.30
N PHE A 237 -11.00 -15.92 -2.41
CA PHE A 237 -11.29 -14.74 -1.60
C PHE A 237 -10.88 -13.43 -2.27
N ASP A 238 -10.03 -13.46 -3.30
CA ASP A 238 -9.36 -12.28 -3.84
C ASP A 238 -10.35 -11.24 -4.38
N ASP A 239 -11.40 -11.68 -5.09
CA ASP A 239 -12.44 -10.79 -5.66
C ASP A 239 -13.24 -10.07 -4.56
N GLU A 240 -13.66 -10.80 -3.52
CA GLU A 240 -14.41 -10.22 -2.40
C GLU A 240 -13.54 -9.24 -1.61
N ILE A 241 -12.28 -9.59 -1.37
CA ILE A 241 -11.31 -8.71 -0.71
C ILE A 241 -11.09 -7.45 -1.54
N ALA A 242 -10.90 -7.56 -2.86
CA ALA A 242 -10.71 -6.40 -3.73
C ALA A 242 -11.92 -5.46 -3.75
N ALA A 243 -13.15 -6.02 -3.76
CA ALA A 243 -14.38 -5.23 -3.67
C ALA A 243 -14.48 -4.48 -2.32
N LEU A 244 -14.27 -5.17 -1.20
CA LEU A 244 -14.31 -4.57 0.13
C LEU A 244 -13.17 -3.54 0.34
N SER A 245 -12.01 -3.79 -0.26
CA SER A 245 -10.89 -2.83 -0.27
C SER A 245 -11.32 -1.51 -0.90
N LYS A 246 -12.08 -1.57 -2.00
CA LYS A 246 -12.62 -0.37 -2.65
C LYS A 246 -13.64 0.35 -1.76
N GLU A 247 -14.57 -0.41 -1.16
CA GLU A 247 -15.53 0.16 -0.21
C GLU A 247 -14.83 0.79 1.01
N LEU A 248 -13.71 0.22 1.46
CA LEU A 248 -12.90 0.76 2.55
C LEU A 248 -12.29 2.11 2.16
N ASP A 249 -11.75 2.24 0.96
CA ASP A 249 -11.17 3.48 0.45
C ASP A 249 -12.24 4.58 0.28
N GLU A 250 -13.46 4.21 -0.12
CA GLU A 250 -14.62 5.11 -0.15
C GLU A 250 -15.02 5.62 1.25
N THR A 251 -14.51 5.01 2.33
CA THR A 251 -14.76 5.52 3.67
C THR A 251 -13.94 6.77 4.03
N ARG A 252 -12.93 7.12 3.23
CA ARG A 252 -12.04 8.27 3.49
C ARG A 252 -12.83 9.57 3.44
N MET A 253 -12.48 10.51 4.32
CA MET A 253 -13.15 11.80 4.44
C MET A 253 -12.11 12.91 4.58
N ALA A 254 -11.72 13.52 3.46
CA ALA A 254 -10.71 14.55 3.43
C ALA A 254 -11.15 15.83 4.17
N PHE A 255 -10.27 16.39 5.01
CA PHE A 255 -10.47 17.70 5.65
C PHE A 255 -9.19 18.54 5.68
N GLY A 256 -9.32 19.80 6.06
CA GLY A 256 -8.23 20.77 6.14
C GLY A 256 -8.15 21.68 4.93
N ASP A 257 -7.07 22.43 4.86
CA ASP A 257 -6.84 23.48 3.86
C ASP A 257 -6.73 22.95 2.41
N ALA A 258 -6.52 23.86 1.46
CA ALA A 258 -6.40 23.50 0.05
C ALA A 258 -5.26 22.50 -0.24
N ARG A 259 -4.16 22.54 0.53
CA ARG A 259 -3.04 21.62 0.37
C ARG A 259 -3.42 20.24 0.90
N ALA A 260 -4.03 20.16 2.08
CA ALA A 260 -4.51 18.91 2.66
C ALA A 260 -5.51 18.20 1.74
N ARG A 261 -6.43 18.96 1.13
CA ARG A 261 -7.37 18.44 0.12
C ARG A 261 -6.67 17.95 -1.14
N ALA A 262 -5.68 18.69 -1.65
CA ALA A 262 -4.90 18.27 -2.81
C ALA A 262 -4.09 16.98 -2.53
N GLU A 263 -3.56 16.82 -1.32
CA GLU A 263 -2.88 15.59 -0.88
C GLU A 263 -3.85 14.39 -0.89
N MET A 264 -5.04 14.53 -0.30
CA MET A 264 -6.05 13.46 -0.33
C MET A 264 -6.56 13.16 -1.74
N GLN A 265 -6.71 14.16 -2.60
CA GLN A 265 -7.09 13.97 -4.01
C GLN A 265 -6.03 13.17 -4.77
N ARG A 266 -4.73 13.44 -4.55
CA ARG A 266 -3.65 12.66 -5.17
C ARG A 266 -3.67 11.21 -4.69
N LYS A 267 -3.90 10.97 -3.39
CA LYS A 267 -4.07 9.61 -2.86
C LYS A 267 -5.26 8.91 -3.52
N GLN A 268 -6.41 9.57 -3.64
CA GLN A 268 -7.57 8.97 -4.31
C GLN A 268 -7.26 8.63 -5.77
N ALA A 269 -6.63 9.55 -6.52
CA ALA A 269 -6.25 9.30 -7.91
C ALA A 269 -5.25 8.14 -8.05
N ALA A 270 -4.31 8.00 -7.11
CA ALA A 270 -3.43 6.84 -7.06
C ALA A 270 -4.23 5.55 -6.86
N THR A 271 -5.10 5.51 -5.84
CA THR A 271 -5.98 4.37 -5.55
C THR A 271 -6.89 4.00 -6.74
N ASP A 272 -7.46 4.98 -7.44
CA ASP A 272 -8.29 4.72 -8.63
C ASP A 272 -7.47 4.06 -9.75
N LYS A 273 -6.22 4.49 -9.94
CA LYS A 273 -5.28 3.86 -10.88
C LYS A 273 -4.96 2.42 -10.48
N LEU A 274 -4.71 2.17 -9.19
CA LEU A 274 -4.51 0.81 -8.68
C LEU A 274 -5.68 -0.11 -9.09
N TYR A 275 -6.92 0.32 -8.89
CA TYR A 275 -8.10 -0.47 -9.27
C TYR A 275 -8.24 -0.68 -10.78
N ALA A 276 -7.69 0.22 -11.60
CA ALA A 276 -7.75 0.12 -13.06
C ALA A 276 -6.67 -0.81 -13.64
N GLU A 277 -5.50 -0.89 -13.00
CA GLU A 277 -4.31 -1.50 -13.59
C GLU A 277 -3.74 -2.71 -12.83
N ALA A 278 -3.95 -2.81 -11.51
CA ALA A 278 -3.38 -3.87 -10.70
C ALA A 278 -4.18 -5.18 -10.79
N SER A 279 -3.50 -6.30 -10.57
CA SER A 279 -4.17 -7.61 -10.47
C SER A 279 -5.05 -7.69 -9.22
N VAL A 280 -6.08 -8.54 -9.26
CA VAL A 280 -6.97 -8.78 -8.10
C VAL A 280 -6.17 -9.31 -6.91
N ALA A 281 -5.19 -10.19 -7.14
CA ALA A 281 -4.30 -10.71 -6.10
C ALA A 281 -3.47 -9.59 -5.44
N SER A 282 -2.93 -8.66 -6.23
CA SER A 282 -2.22 -7.48 -5.72
C SER A 282 -3.13 -6.57 -4.90
N LEU A 283 -4.37 -6.35 -5.34
CA LEU A 283 -5.38 -5.59 -4.58
C LEU A 283 -5.77 -6.29 -3.28
N ALA A 284 -5.80 -7.62 -3.25
CA ALA A 284 -6.05 -8.39 -2.04
C ALA A 284 -4.91 -8.25 -1.03
N LYS A 285 -3.65 -8.37 -1.46
CA LYS A 285 -2.46 -8.13 -0.61
C LYS A 285 -2.42 -6.70 -0.06
N ARG A 286 -2.79 -5.71 -0.89
CA ARG A 286 -2.95 -4.32 -0.46
C ARG A 286 -4.00 -4.17 0.63
N ALA A 287 -5.14 -4.85 0.49
CA ALA A 287 -6.21 -4.79 1.47
C ALA A 287 -5.74 -5.31 2.84
N SER A 288 -5.04 -6.45 2.87
CA SER A 288 -4.39 -6.99 4.07
C SER A 288 -3.46 -5.98 4.73
N PHE A 289 -2.66 -5.29 3.93
CA PHE A 289 -1.77 -4.25 4.43
C PHE A 289 -2.54 -3.09 5.06
N ASN A 290 -3.54 -2.55 4.36
CA ASN A 290 -4.32 -1.39 4.79
C ASN A 290 -5.12 -1.60 6.08
N VAL A 291 -5.54 -2.83 6.38
CA VAL A 291 -6.24 -3.16 7.62
C VAL A 291 -5.29 -3.49 8.78
N SER A 292 -3.98 -3.61 8.51
CA SER A 292 -2.96 -3.74 9.56
C SER A 292 -2.70 -2.41 10.27
N GLU A 293 -2.17 -2.48 11.49
CA GLU A 293 -1.80 -1.28 12.26
C GLU A 293 -0.67 -0.46 11.59
N ALA A 294 0.21 -1.09 10.80
CA ALA A 294 1.23 -0.40 10.02
C ALA A 294 0.68 0.26 8.74
N GLY A 295 -0.35 -0.32 8.12
CA GLY A 295 -0.93 0.23 6.89
C GLY A 295 -1.98 1.31 7.10
N ARG A 296 -2.33 1.62 8.34
CA ARG A 296 -3.30 2.68 8.69
C ARG A 296 -2.96 4.04 8.05
N ASP A 297 -1.70 4.45 8.06
CA ASP A 297 -1.25 5.70 7.46
C ASP A 297 -1.31 5.65 5.91
N ASN A 298 -1.06 4.48 5.32
CA ASN A 298 -1.24 4.27 3.89
C ASN A 298 -2.71 4.37 3.49
N LEU A 299 -3.63 3.83 4.29
CA LEU A 299 -5.05 3.94 4.02
C LEU A 299 -5.56 5.38 4.16
N LEU A 300 -5.29 6.02 5.30
CA LEU A 300 -6.01 7.24 5.70
C LEU A 300 -5.23 8.52 5.40
N GLY A 301 -3.90 8.46 5.44
CA GLY A 301 -3.06 9.65 5.40
C GLY A 301 -3.30 10.55 6.61
N LYS A 302 -2.76 11.78 6.56
CA LYS A 302 -2.84 12.72 7.70
C LYS A 302 -4.17 13.47 7.79
N ASN A 303 -4.92 13.53 6.69
CA ASN A 303 -6.03 14.45 6.51
C ASN A 303 -7.38 13.73 6.36
N ASP A 304 -7.55 12.56 7.00
CA ASP A 304 -8.85 11.89 7.14
C ASP A 304 -9.56 12.38 8.42
N LEU A 305 -10.77 12.92 8.27
CA LEU A 305 -11.52 13.56 9.35
C LEU A 305 -12.08 12.56 10.35
N VAL A 306 -12.64 11.46 9.84
CA VAL A 306 -13.18 10.37 10.67
C VAL A 306 -12.08 9.87 11.58
N ASP A 307 -10.90 9.67 11.01
CA ASP A 307 -9.72 9.27 11.74
C ASP A 307 -9.26 10.30 12.77
N ALA A 308 -9.14 11.56 12.36
CA ALA A 308 -8.66 12.64 13.20
C ALA A 308 -9.56 12.84 14.44
N VAL A 309 -10.87 12.73 14.25
CA VAL A 309 -11.86 12.88 15.32
C VAL A 309 -11.87 11.66 16.23
N THR A 310 -11.92 10.45 15.66
CA THR A 310 -12.01 9.21 16.47
C THR A 310 -10.72 8.91 17.24
N SER A 311 -9.57 9.32 16.73
CA SER A 311 -8.28 9.25 17.45
C SER A 311 -8.09 10.34 18.50
N GLY A 312 -8.99 11.34 18.55
CA GLY A 312 -8.85 12.50 19.44
C GLY A 312 -7.79 13.52 19.00
N ARG A 313 -7.20 13.35 17.82
CA ARG A 313 -6.23 14.29 17.23
C ARG A 313 -6.88 15.64 16.90
N VAL A 314 -8.17 15.63 16.56
CA VAL A 314 -8.94 16.82 16.20
C VAL A 314 -10.27 16.81 16.96
N ASP A 315 -10.56 17.94 17.61
CA ASP A 315 -11.92 18.23 18.07
C ASP A 315 -12.75 18.73 16.88
N LEU A 316 -13.81 17.99 16.53
CA LEU A 316 -14.69 18.31 15.40
C LEU A 316 -15.32 19.71 15.53
N ASP A 317 -15.60 20.15 16.75
CA ASP A 317 -16.18 21.47 17.01
C ASP A 317 -15.18 22.63 16.78
N ALA A 318 -13.88 22.31 16.76
CA ALA A 318 -12.81 23.27 16.52
C ALA A 318 -12.37 23.34 15.05
N VAL A 319 -12.88 22.46 14.18
CA VAL A 319 -12.57 22.47 12.74
C VAL A 319 -13.30 23.65 12.08
N ALA A 320 -12.57 24.47 11.33
CA ALA A 320 -13.16 25.57 10.57
C ALA A 320 -14.15 25.03 9.53
N GLU A 321 -15.24 25.76 9.28
CA GLU A 321 -16.30 25.31 8.37
C GLU A 321 -15.76 25.08 6.95
N ASP A 322 -14.89 25.96 6.45
CA ASP A 322 -14.26 25.84 5.13
C ASP A 322 -13.24 24.69 5.02
N ASP A 323 -12.83 24.10 6.15
CA ASP A 323 -11.94 22.95 6.23
C ASP A 323 -12.70 21.62 6.31
N LEU A 324 -14.02 21.64 6.54
CA LEU A 324 -14.84 20.44 6.54
C LEU A 324 -15.10 19.94 5.10
N PRO A 325 -15.35 18.63 4.93
CA PRO A 325 -15.87 18.09 3.68
C PRO A 325 -17.12 18.84 3.21
N ALA A 326 -17.25 19.08 1.90
CA ALA A 326 -18.33 19.89 1.34
C ALA A 326 -19.75 19.49 1.82
N PRO A 327 -20.12 18.19 1.91
CA PRO A 327 -21.43 17.80 2.43
C PRO A 327 -21.64 18.17 3.91
N MET A 328 -20.57 18.25 4.70
CA MET A 328 -20.64 18.52 6.15
C MET A 328 -20.68 20.01 6.50
N GLN A 329 -20.31 20.90 5.57
CA GLN A 329 -20.35 22.35 5.80
C GLN A 329 -21.79 22.80 6.13
N GLN A 330 -22.77 22.29 5.39
CA GLN A 330 -24.19 22.62 5.56
C GLN A 330 -24.89 21.85 6.70
N MET A 331 -24.20 20.89 7.33
CA MET A 331 -24.75 20.09 8.43
C MET A 331 -24.70 20.83 9.75
N SER A 332 -25.72 20.65 10.59
CA SER A 332 -25.65 21.03 12.00
C SER A 332 -24.58 20.22 12.74
N LYS A 333 -24.13 20.70 13.91
CA LYS A 333 -23.14 20.00 14.73
C LYS A 333 -23.54 18.55 15.05
N THR A 334 -24.81 18.34 15.39
CA THR A 334 -25.36 17.00 15.66
C THR A 334 -25.31 16.09 14.44
N GLU A 335 -25.60 16.63 13.26
CA GLU A 335 -25.53 15.89 12.00
C GLU A 335 -24.09 15.56 11.60
N ARG A 336 -23.14 16.48 11.83
CA ARG A 336 -21.71 16.24 11.61
C ARG A 336 -21.20 15.10 12.49
N VAL A 337 -21.51 15.11 13.78
CA VAL A 337 -21.14 14.03 14.71
C VAL A 337 -21.74 12.69 14.28
N ARG A 338 -23.03 12.68 13.90
CA ARG A 338 -23.68 11.46 13.40
C ARG A 338 -23.00 10.92 12.15
N ALA A 339 -22.70 11.77 11.17
CA ALA A 339 -22.04 11.37 9.94
C ALA A 339 -20.64 10.77 10.18
N ILE A 340 -19.86 11.36 11.09
CA ILE A 340 -18.54 10.80 11.49
C ILE A 340 -18.70 9.42 12.13
N ASN A 341 -19.65 9.25 13.06
CA ASN A 341 -19.86 7.98 13.74
C ASN A 341 -20.36 6.89 12.78
N GLU A 342 -21.31 7.22 11.89
CA GLU A 342 -21.80 6.28 10.86
C GLU A 342 -20.66 5.82 9.94
N GLN A 343 -19.81 6.76 9.50
CA GLN A 343 -18.66 6.44 8.67
C GLN A 343 -17.59 5.63 9.41
N ALA A 344 -17.36 5.92 10.69
CA ALA A 344 -16.43 5.17 11.55
C ALA A 344 -16.88 3.71 11.75
N GLU A 345 -18.17 3.48 12.05
CA GLU A 345 -18.70 2.12 12.18
C GLU A 345 -18.68 1.38 10.83
N LYS A 346 -19.05 2.02 9.72
CA LYS A 346 -18.91 1.42 8.37
C LYS A 346 -17.47 0.97 8.11
N ARG A 347 -16.49 1.84 8.36
CA ARG A 347 -15.06 1.54 8.17
C ARG A 347 -14.62 0.36 9.03
N LYS A 348 -15.06 0.32 10.29
CA LYS A 348 -14.76 -0.75 11.24
C LYS A 348 -15.34 -2.10 10.79
N GLU A 349 -16.60 -2.13 10.38
CA GLU A 349 -17.25 -3.35 9.86
C GLU A 349 -16.52 -3.91 8.63
N ILE A 350 -16.19 -3.06 7.66
CA ILE A 350 -15.44 -3.45 6.46
C ILE A 350 -14.05 -3.96 6.85
N SER A 351 -13.34 -3.26 7.74
CA SER A 351 -12.00 -3.65 8.19
C SER A 351 -12.00 -5.02 8.88
N GLN A 352 -13.00 -5.29 9.72
CA GLN A 352 -13.15 -6.59 10.38
C GLN A 352 -13.40 -7.73 9.39
N ARG A 353 -14.27 -7.49 8.39
CA ARG A 353 -14.53 -8.49 7.34
C ARG A 353 -13.30 -8.74 6.48
N LEU A 354 -12.59 -7.69 6.09
CA LEU A 354 -11.32 -7.78 5.35
C LEU A 354 -10.26 -8.55 6.12
N ALA A 355 -10.09 -8.29 7.42
CA ALA A 355 -9.13 -9.03 8.25
C ALA A 355 -9.47 -10.53 8.27
N ALA A 356 -10.74 -10.88 8.51
CA ALA A 356 -11.18 -12.28 8.52
C ALA A 356 -11.00 -12.99 7.16
N LEU A 357 -11.27 -12.31 6.05
CA LEU A 357 -11.03 -12.86 4.71
C LEU A 357 -9.53 -12.98 4.41
N SER A 358 -8.73 -12.00 4.83
CA SER A 358 -7.27 -12.02 4.65
C SER A 358 -6.64 -13.21 5.39
N ASP A 359 -7.10 -13.52 6.60
CA ASP A 359 -6.65 -14.70 7.35
C ASP A 359 -7.01 -16.02 6.65
N ARG A 360 -8.22 -16.09 6.05
CA ARG A 360 -8.65 -17.26 5.28
C ARG A 360 -7.85 -17.42 3.99
N ARG A 361 -7.62 -16.33 3.26
CA ARG A 361 -6.72 -16.26 2.10
C ARG A 361 -5.35 -16.79 2.47
N GLN A 362 -4.79 -16.29 3.57
CA GLN A 362 -3.49 -16.70 4.06
C GLN A 362 -3.39 -18.18 4.35
N THR A 363 -4.43 -18.72 5.00
CA THR A 363 -4.52 -20.15 5.32
C THR A 363 -4.58 -21.01 4.06
N ALA A 364 -5.35 -20.59 3.04
CA ALA A 364 -5.46 -21.30 1.77
C ALA A 364 -4.13 -21.32 1.01
N ILE A 365 -3.45 -20.17 0.93
CA ILE A 365 -2.14 -20.08 0.27
C ILE A 365 -1.10 -20.92 1.01
N ALA A 366 -1.16 -20.95 2.35
CA ALA A 366 -0.23 -21.76 3.14
C ALA A 366 -0.39 -23.25 2.86
N ALA A 367 -1.65 -23.71 2.77
CA ALA A 367 -1.97 -25.08 2.42
C ALA A 367 -1.45 -25.43 1.02
N GLU A 368 -1.69 -24.56 0.03
CA GLU A 368 -1.23 -24.78 -1.34
C GLU A 368 0.30 -24.80 -1.46
N LEU A 369 0.99 -23.89 -0.78
CA LEU A 369 2.45 -23.82 -0.83
C LEU A 369 3.15 -24.95 -0.06
N ALA A 370 2.50 -25.52 0.95
CA ALA A 370 3.00 -26.70 1.66
C ALA A 370 3.04 -27.95 0.77
N GLU A 371 2.23 -27.99 -0.28
CA GLU A 371 2.22 -29.08 -1.28
C GLU A 371 3.26 -28.88 -2.39
N ARG A 372 3.92 -27.71 -2.46
CA ARG A 372 4.91 -27.38 -3.49
C ARG A 372 6.34 -27.58 -2.98
N GLU A 373 7.16 -28.30 -3.76
CA GLU A 373 8.60 -28.37 -3.54
C GLU A 373 9.27 -27.01 -3.84
N GLY A 374 10.30 -26.64 -3.06
CA GLY A 374 11.09 -25.42 -3.30
C GLY A 374 10.54 -24.12 -2.70
N THR A 375 9.43 -24.15 -1.94
CA THR A 375 8.84 -22.95 -1.31
C THR A 375 9.83 -22.19 -0.41
N GLU A 376 10.65 -22.90 0.38
CA GLU A 376 11.67 -22.27 1.26
C GLU A 376 12.87 -21.68 0.49
N GLU A 377 13.01 -22.04 -0.79
CA GLU A 377 14.02 -21.49 -1.69
C GLU A 377 13.49 -20.29 -2.48
N SER A 378 12.20 -19.95 -2.35
CA SER A 378 11.62 -18.78 -3.02
C SER A 378 12.28 -17.47 -2.58
N LEU A 379 12.36 -16.52 -3.51
CA LEU A 379 12.92 -15.18 -3.25
C LEU A 379 12.29 -14.52 -2.03
N ASP A 380 10.97 -14.53 -1.97
CA ASP A 380 10.20 -13.90 -0.91
C ASP A 380 10.57 -14.48 0.47
N TYR A 381 10.78 -15.80 0.57
CA TYR A 381 11.22 -16.43 1.82
C TYR A 381 12.68 -16.08 2.17
N GLN A 382 13.55 -15.95 1.17
CA GLN A 382 14.94 -15.50 1.37
C GLN A 382 15.01 -14.03 1.82
N ILE A 383 14.19 -13.16 1.22
CA ILE A 383 14.03 -11.76 1.62
C ILE A 383 13.49 -11.71 3.05
N PHE A 384 12.44 -12.46 3.37
CA PHE A 384 11.88 -12.53 4.71
C PHE A 384 12.94 -12.89 5.77
N ARG A 385 13.68 -13.98 5.56
CA ARG A 385 14.73 -14.42 6.49
C ARG A 385 15.81 -13.34 6.68
N THR A 386 16.26 -12.75 5.59
CA THR A 386 17.27 -11.69 5.63
C THR A 386 16.76 -10.46 6.38
N VAL A 387 15.54 -10.01 6.08
CA VAL A 387 14.91 -8.88 6.75
C VAL A 387 14.76 -9.16 8.23
N LYS A 388 14.29 -10.35 8.60
CA LYS A 388 14.20 -10.79 9.99
C LYS A 388 15.55 -10.68 10.70
N ASP A 389 16.60 -11.31 10.17
CA ASP A 389 17.94 -11.30 10.77
C ASP A 389 18.55 -9.88 10.88
N GLN A 390 18.26 -9.01 9.90
CA GLN A 390 18.77 -7.64 9.88
C GLN A 390 18.00 -6.73 10.85
N ALA A 391 16.68 -6.89 10.92
CA ALA A 391 15.78 -6.07 11.72
C ALA A 391 15.73 -6.49 13.20
N GLU A 392 16.00 -7.76 13.54
CA GLU A 392 16.16 -8.23 14.93
C GLU A 392 17.25 -7.43 15.66
N LYS A 393 18.32 -7.05 14.96
CA LYS A 393 19.40 -6.19 15.49
C LYS A 393 18.93 -4.76 15.85
N LYS A 394 17.73 -4.39 15.39
CA LYS A 394 17.06 -3.10 15.66
C LYS A 394 15.87 -3.26 16.61
N GLY A 395 15.68 -4.44 17.21
CA GLY A 395 14.60 -4.70 18.17
C GLY A 395 13.25 -4.96 17.51
N LEU A 396 13.24 -5.37 16.24
CA LEU A 396 12.06 -5.81 15.50
C LEU A 396 12.03 -7.33 15.40
N GLU A 397 10.96 -7.95 15.89
CA GLU A 397 10.76 -9.39 15.89
C GLU A 397 9.74 -9.79 14.82
N TYR A 398 10.00 -10.90 14.12
CA TYR A 398 9.09 -11.45 13.11
C TYR A 398 8.74 -12.90 13.49
N ASP A 399 7.49 -13.12 13.91
CA ASP A 399 7.02 -14.41 14.40
C ASP A 399 6.93 -15.47 13.30
N LYS A 400 6.44 -15.08 12.12
CA LYS A 400 6.23 -15.98 10.99
C LYS A 400 6.51 -15.26 9.68
N ALA A 401 7.00 -16.00 8.68
CA ALA A 401 6.98 -15.55 7.31
C ALA A 401 5.53 -15.24 6.91
N PRO A 402 5.23 -14.07 6.32
CA PRO A 402 3.96 -13.90 5.64
C PRO A 402 3.95 -14.93 4.51
N VAL A 403 2.98 -15.81 4.57
CA VAL A 403 2.53 -16.59 3.42
C VAL A 403 1.99 -15.59 2.36
N HIS A 404 2.21 -15.89 1.09
CA HIS A 404 2.37 -14.90 0.01
C HIS A 404 1.13 -14.11 -0.42
#